data_AF-A0A7X0MMP5-F1
#
_entry.id   AF-A0A7X0MMP5-F1
#
_cell.length_a   1.000
_cell.length_b   1.000
_cell.length_c   1.000
_cell.angle_alpha   90.00
_cell.angle_beta   90.00
_cell.angle_gamma   90.00
#
_symmetry.space_group_name_H-M   'P 1'
#
loop_
_entity.id
_entity.type
_entity.pdbx_description
1 polymer ?
#
loop_
_entity_poly.entity_id
_entity_poly.type
_entity_poly.pdbx_seq_one_letter_code
_entity_poly.pdbx_strand_id
1 'polypeptide(L)' 'MKTILLLSAAYLNGGAYIDAGKEVTVGDGNGEMTEERAAGMVGARLAEEVAGDDAAGDDAEGDTTAQKPAARGK' A
#
# COMPACT_ATOMS: atom_id res chain seq x y z
N MET A 1 11.88 -4.92 -10.30
CA MET A 1 11.50 -3.59 -9.76
C MET A 1 11.52 -3.71 -8.25
N LYS A 2 12.05 -2.70 -7.54
CA LYS A 2 12.14 -2.72 -6.07
C LYS A 2 10.92 -1.99 -5.50
N THR A 3 10.28 -2.58 -4.50
CA THR A 3 9.09 -2.02 -3.86
C THR A 3 9.31 -1.95 -2.36
N ILE A 4 8.80 -0.90 -1.72
CA ILE A 4 8.82 -0.75 -0.27
C ILE A 4 7.39 -0.55 0.25
N LEU A 5 7.10 -1.09 1.44
CA LEU A 5 5.89 -0.82 2.18
C LEU A 5 6.15 0.38 3.09
N LEU A 6 5.37 1.44 2.95
CA LEU A 6 5.46 2.60 3.83
C LEU A 6 4.85 2.28 5.20
N LEU A 7 5.60 2.43 6.27
CA LEU A 7 5.10 2.39 7.65
C LEU A 7 4.68 3.77 8.17
N SER A 8 5.11 4.82 7.47
CA SER A 8 4.74 6.21 7.70
C SER A 8 4.44 6.90 6.37
N ALA A 9 3.53 7.87 6.41
CA ALA A 9 3.22 8.67 5.24
C ALA A 9 4.46 9.36 4.67
N ALA A 10 4.50 9.49 3.34
CA ALA A 10 5.64 10.03 2.61
C ALA A 10 5.21 10.76 1.34
N TYR A 11 6.17 11.43 0.72
CA TYR A 11 6.00 12.07 -0.58
C TYR A 11 6.86 11.37 -1.63
N LEU A 12 6.25 11.15 -2.80
CA LEU A 12 6.93 10.69 -4.00
C LEU A 12 7.78 11.81 -4.61
N ASN A 13 8.62 11.46 -5.59
CA ASN A 13 9.52 12.40 -6.25
C ASN A 13 8.75 13.57 -6.90
N GLY A 14 7.57 13.30 -7.46
CA GLY A 14 6.68 14.31 -8.04
C GLY A 14 5.87 15.12 -7.02
N GLY A 15 6.07 14.91 -5.72
CA GLY A 15 5.37 15.63 -4.65
C GLY A 15 3.99 15.08 -4.30
N ALA A 16 3.61 13.91 -4.83
CA ALA A 16 2.39 13.22 -4.45
C ALA A 16 2.51 12.64 -3.03
N TYR A 17 1.49 12.88 -2.19
CA TYR A 17 1.40 12.32 -0.85
C TYR A 17 0.87 10.89 -0.90
N ILE A 18 1.53 9.98 -0.16
CA ILE A 18 1.11 8.60 0.02
C ILE A 18 1.01 8.33 1.53
N ASP A 19 -0.09 7.70 1.92
CA ASP A 19 -0.34 7.36 3.32
C ASP A 19 0.42 6.10 3.76
N ALA A 20 0.47 5.85 5.07
CA ALA A 20 1.08 4.63 5.61
C ALA A 20 0.29 3.38 5.20
N GLY A 21 0.95 2.24 5.16
CA GLY A 21 0.40 0.95 4.74
C GLY A 21 0.25 0.79 3.22
N LYS A 22 0.87 1.69 2.42
CA LYS A 22 0.86 1.61 0.96
C LYS A 22 2.23 1.20 0.43
N GLU A 23 2.20 0.41 -0.63
CA GLU A 23 3.39 0.01 -1.36
C GLU A 23 3.79 1.09 -2.38
N VAL A 24 5.09 1.35 -2.47
CA VAL A 24 5.67 2.35 -3.37
C VAL A 24 6.83 1.75 -4.15
N THR A 25 6.83 1.99 -5.46
CA THR A 25 7.92 1.60 -6.35
C THR A 25 9.12 2.53 -6.17
N VAL A 26 10.29 1.93 -6.09
CA VAL A 26 11.56 2.65 -5.99
C VAL A 26 12.14 2.88 -7.38
N GLY A 27 12.39 4.15 -7.72
CA GLY A 27 12.86 4.61 -9.03
C GLY A 27 12.97 6.14 -9.14
N ASP A 28 13.37 6.62 -10.31
CA ASP A 28 13.57 8.05 -10.60
C ASP A 28 12.34 8.76 -11.18
N GLY A 29 11.24 8.04 -11.40
CA GLY A 29 9.99 8.60 -11.91
C GLY A 29 9.26 9.49 -10.92
N ASN A 30 8.40 10.37 -11.44
CA ASN A 30 7.60 11.30 -10.63
C ASN A 30 6.59 10.57 -9.72
N GLY A 31 6.15 9.38 -10.11
CA GLY A 31 5.27 8.50 -9.32
C GLY A 31 6.03 7.48 -8.47
N GLU A 32 7.33 7.65 -8.31
CA GLU A 32 8.22 6.71 -7.60
C GLU A 32 8.93 7.42 -6.45
N MET A 33 9.64 6.65 -5.65
CA MET A 33 10.54 7.15 -4.63
C MET A 33 11.99 6.84 -5.01
N THR A 34 12.90 7.82 -4.97
CA THR A 34 14.32 7.55 -5.26
C THR A 34 14.93 6.50 -4.35
N GLU A 35 15.92 5.76 -4.84
CA GLU A 35 16.64 4.76 -4.05
C GLU A 35 17.24 5.33 -2.76
N GLU A 36 17.84 6.52 -2.82
CA GLU A 36 18.42 7.19 -1.65
C GLU A 36 17.36 7.45 -0.57
N ARG A 37 16.18 7.92 -0.98
CA ARG A 37 15.07 8.21 -0.07
C ARG A 37 14.50 6.93 0.52
N ALA A 38 14.27 5.92 -0.32
CA ALA A 38 13.78 4.61 0.10
C ALA A 38 14.74 3.97 1.11
N ALA A 39 16.06 3.98 0.85
CA ALA A 39 17.07 3.46 1.76
C ALA A 39 17.08 4.22 3.10
N GLY A 40 16.95 5.55 3.06
CA GLY A 40 16.83 6.37 4.27
C GLY A 40 15.60 6.03 5.11
N MET A 41 14.45 5.79 4.45
CA MET A 41 13.21 5.41 5.14
C MET A 41 13.29 4.00 5.75
N VAL A 42 13.85 3.03 5.03
CA VAL A 42 14.07 1.67 5.56
C VAL A 42 15.05 1.70 6.74
N GLY A 43 16.17 2.42 6.62
CA GLY A 43 17.13 2.58 7.71
C GLY A 43 16.53 3.25 8.95
N ALA A 44 15.56 4.15 8.75
CA ALA A 44 14.82 4.82 9.82
C ALA A 44 13.63 4.00 10.37
N ARG A 45 13.37 2.79 9.86
CA ARG A 45 12.18 1.96 10.18
C ARG A 45 10.85 2.68 9.89
N LEU A 46 10.83 3.53 8.88
CA LEU A 46 9.64 4.20 8.35
C LEU A 46 9.08 3.50 7.11
N ALA A 47 9.82 2.52 6.58
CA ALA A 47 9.41 1.66 5.49
C ALA A 47 10.07 0.28 5.63
N GLU A 48 9.52 -0.72 4.95
CA GLU A 48 10.07 -2.07 4.86
C GLU A 48 10.27 -2.48 3.40
N GLU A 49 11.35 -3.20 3.11
CA GLU A 49 11.58 -3.75 1.77
C GLU A 49 10.60 -4.91 1.53
N VAL A 50 9.80 -4.80 0.48
CA VAL A 50 8.92 -5.89 0.04
C VAL A 50 9.69 -6.67 -1.01
N ALA A 51 10.03 -7.92 -0.68
CA ALA A 51 10.49 -8.85 -1.70
C ALA A 51 9.34 -9.02 -2.68
N GLY A 52 9.55 -8.68 -3.96
CA GLY A 52 8.57 -8.86 -5.02
C GLY A 52 8.33 -10.35 -5.26
N ASP A 53 7.57 -10.96 -4.37
CA ASP A 53 6.91 -12.24 -4.56
C ASP A 53 5.54 -11.90 -5.13
N ASP A 54 5.21 -12.46 -6.28
CA ASP A 54 3.88 -12.42 -6.90
C ASP A 54 2.81 -12.82 -5.86
N ALA A 55 2.31 -11.87 -5.07
CA ALA A 55 1.13 -12.06 -4.24
C ALA A 55 -0.12 -11.94 -5.12
N ALA A 56 -0.30 -12.95 -5.97
CA ALA A 56 -1.62 -13.36 -6.40
C ALA A 56 -2.36 -13.96 -5.19
N GLY A 57 -3.47 -13.32 -4.78
CA GLY A 57 -4.45 -13.82 -3.79
C GLY A 57 -4.15 -13.39 -2.35
N ASP A 58 -5.10 -13.10 -1.48
CA ASP A 58 -6.54 -13.38 -1.48
C ASP A 58 -7.17 -12.55 -0.33
N ASP A 59 -8.36 -12.02 -0.59
CA ASP A 59 -9.44 -11.55 0.28
C ASP A 59 -9.26 -11.48 1.81
N ALA A 60 -9.57 -10.30 2.35
CA ALA A 60 -10.18 -10.17 3.67
C ALA A 60 -11.01 -8.86 3.80
N GLU A 61 -12.09 -8.72 3.03
CA GLU A 61 -13.26 -7.95 3.49
C GLU A 61 -14.42 -8.91 3.78
N GLY A 62 -14.30 -9.60 4.92
CA GLY A 62 -15.42 -10.24 5.59
C GLY A 62 -16.15 -9.24 6.48
N ASP A 63 -17.48 -9.38 6.51
CA ASP A 63 -18.50 -8.66 7.30
C ASP A 63 -18.94 -7.32 6.68
N THR A 64 -20.15 -7.22 6.10
CA THR A 64 -21.39 -7.29 6.88
C THR A 64 -22.53 -8.01 6.16
N THR A 65 -23.19 -8.85 6.94
CA THR A 65 -24.51 -9.42 6.64
C THR A 65 -25.55 -8.30 6.57
N ALA A 66 -26.07 -8.01 5.37
CA ALA A 66 -27.37 -7.35 5.20
C ALA A 66 -28.34 -8.31 4.50
N GLN A 67 -28.70 -9.41 5.19
CA GLN A 67 -29.88 -10.19 4.85
C GLN A 67 -31.11 -9.29 5.07
N LYS A 68 -31.62 -8.69 3.98
CA LYS A 68 -32.95 -8.08 3.94
C LYS A 68 -33.98 -9.21 4.05
N PRO A 69 -34.79 -9.31 5.13
CA PRO A 69 -35.92 -10.22 5.10
C PRO A 69 -36.95 -9.66 4.12
N ALA A 70 -37.24 -10.44 3.07
CA ALA A 70 -38.39 -10.23 2.21
C ALA A 70 -39.66 -10.45 3.06
N ALA A 71 -40.28 -9.37 3.54
CA ALA A 71 -41.61 -9.42 4.12
C ALA A 71 -42.63 -9.73 3.01
N ARG A 72 -42.99 -11.00 2.96
CA ARG A 72 -44.03 -11.63 2.16
C ARG A 72 -45.38 -10.98 2.48
N GLY A 73 -46.10 -10.58 1.43
CA GLY A 73 -47.42 -9.96 1.53
C GLY A 73 -48.47 -10.84 2.19
N LYS A 74 -49.55 -10.17 2.60
CA LYS A 74 -50.87 -10.75 2.83
C LYS A 74 -51.91 -9.73 2.43
#